data_AF-A0A969ANT9-F1
#
_entry.id   AF-A0A969ANT9-F1
#
_cell.length_a   1.000
_cell.length_b   1.000
_cell.length_c   1.000
_cell.angle_alpha   90.00
_cell.angle_beta   90.00
_cell.angle_gamma   90.00
#
_symmetry.space_group_name_H-M   'P 1'
#
loop_
_entity.id
_entity.type
_entity.pdbx_description
1 polymer ?
#
loop_
_entity_poly.entity_id
_entity_poly.type
_entity_poly.pdbx_seq_one_letter_code
_entity_poly.pdbx_strand_id
1 'polypeptide(L)'
;MRALVETGYTGTALLPIVDAPAVAAAMQAGVGATIQTTLGGQLDPKRFTPLPVDAYVKLLSDGHFVSESHGWPWDAGDSALLQVGGITVVATSRPVSLYDRSLFYAHGQDPQRFDAVVVKSPHCQKHMFADWAAQMLN
;
A
#
# COMPACT_ATOMS: atom_id res chain seq x y z
N MET A 1 -2.82 9.04 -3.74
CA MET A 1 -3.66 8.21 -4.62
C MET A 1 -4.63 9.04 -5.45
N ARG A 2 -5.60 9.74 -4.83
CA ARG A 2 -6.58 10.59 -5.54
C ARG A 2 -5.95 11.46 -6.64
N ALA A 3 -4.93 12.24 -6.29
CA ALA A 3 -4.22 13.08 -7.26
C ALA A 3 -3.62 12.28 -8.44
N LEU A 4 -3.03 11.10 -8.21
CA LEU A 4 -2.48 10.25 -9.27
C LEU A 4 -3.56 9.77 -10.25
N VAL A 5 -4.75 9.45 -9.72
CA VAL A 5 -5.90 9.04 -10.52
C VAL A 5 -6.46 10.22 -11.32
N GLU A 6 -6.67 11.36 -10.65
CA GLU A 6 -7.25 12.57 -11.25
C GLU A 6 -6.34 13.20 -12.32
N THR A 7 -5.02 13.12 -12.18
CA THR A 7 -4.07 13.60 -13.18
C THR A 7 -3.80 12.60 -14.31
N GLY A 8 -4.38 11.39 -14.24
CA GLY A 8 -4.13 10.35 -15.24
C GLY A 8 -2.67 9.90 -15.28
N TYR A 9 -2.02 9.80 -14.11
CA TYR A 9 -0.63 9.36 -14.02
C TYR A 9 -0.44 8.00 -14.70
N THR A 10 0.44 7.95 -15.71
CA THR A 10 0.66 6.75 -16.54
C THR A 10 1.77 5.85 -16.01
N GLY A 11 2.55 6.31 -15.03
CA GLY A 11 3.59 5.52 -14.39
C GLY A 11 3.01 4.52 -13.38
N THR A 12 3.89 3.66 -12.90
CA THR A 12 3.60 2.69 -11.84
C THR A 12 3.79 3.33 -10.47
N ALA A 13 2.82 3.14 -9.58
CA ALA A 13 2.89 3.70 -8.23
C ALA A 13 2.63 2.63 -7.15
N LEU A 14 3.45 2.62 -6.10
CA LEU A 14 3.30 1.72 -4.94
C LEU A 14 2.89 2.49 -3.68
N LEU A 15 1.76 2.10 -3.08
CA LEU A 15 1.17 2.83 -1.94
C LEU A 15 0.77 1.89 -0.79
N PRO A 16 1.15 2.18 0.46
CA PRO A 16 0.59 1.52 1.64
C PRO A 16 -0.66 2.27 2.15
N ILE A 17 -1.75 1.55 2.39
CA ILE A 17 -3.00 2.09 2.93
C ILE A 17 -3.54 1.17 4.02
N VAL A 18 -3.92 1.75 5.17
CA VAL A 18 -4.67 1.01 6.20
C VAL A 18 -6.16 1.18 5.89
N ASP A 19 -6.84 0.10 5.55
CA ASP A 19 -8.26 0.07 5.16
C ASP A 19 -8.86 -1.33 5.38
N ALA A 20 -9.31 -1.58 6.61
CA ALA A 20 -9.90 -2.87 6.98
C ALA A 20 -11.14 -3.25 6.14
N PRO A 21 -12.08 -2.33 5.82
CA PRO A 21 -13.19 -2.64 4.92
C PRO A 21 -12.74 -3.11 3.52
N ALA A 22 -11.76 -2.45 2.91
CA ALA A 22 -11.26 -2.86 1.60
C ALA A 22 -10.56 -4.23 1.63
N VAL A 23 -9.79 -4.49 2.68
CA VAL A 23 -9.20 -5.82 2.92
C VAL A 23 -10.28 -6.87 3.05
N ALA A 24 -11.30 -6.67 3.89
CA ALA A 24 -12.36 -7.65 4.10
C ALA A 24 -13.10 -7.99 2.78
N ALA A 25 -13.37 -6.98 1.95
CA ALA A 25 -13.95 -7.18 0.62
C ALA A 25 -13.03 -8.01 -0.29
N ALA A 26 -11.71 -7.74 -0.27
CA ALA A 26 -10.74 -8.50 -1.06
C ALA A 26 -10.60 -9.96 -0.56
N MET A 27 -10.59 -10.17 0.76
CA MET A 27 -10.56 -11.49 1.38
C MET A 27 -11.80 -12.31 1.01
N GLN A 28 -12.97 -11.69 1.00
CA GLN A 28 -14.23 -12.34 0.61
C GLN A 28 -14.26 -12.70 -0.88
N ALA A 29 -13.74 -11.83 -1.74
CA ALA A 29 -13.75 -12.03 -3.19
C ALA A 29 -12.67 -13.03 -3.67
N GLY A 30 -11.52 -13.07 -3.00
CA GLY A 30 -10.40 -13.94 -3.34
C GLY A 30 -9.46 -13.36 -4.40
N VAL A 31 -8.28 -13.98 -4.52
CA VAL A 31 -7.28 -13.65 -5.54
C VAL A 31 -7.84 -13.87 -6.95
N GLY A 32 -7.58 -12.93 -7.86
CA GLY A 32 -8.09 -12.98 -9.23
C GLY A 32 -9.43 -12.27 -9.43
N ALA A 33 -10.11 -11.88 -8.35
CA ALA A 33 -11.33 -11.10 -8.44
C ALA A 33 -11.03 -9.61 -8.67
N THR A 34 -11.98 -8.91 -9.29
CA THR A 34 -12.05 -7.45 -9.28
C THR A 34 -13.18 -7.03 -8.35
N ILE A 35 -12.88 -6.18 -7.38
CA ILE A 35 -13.83 -5.65 -6.40
C ILE A 35 -14.09 -4.17 -6.67
N GLN A 36 -15.36 -3.77 -6.57
CA GLN A 36 -15.71 -2.36 -6.48
C GLN A 36 -15.71 -1.97 -5.01
N THR A 37 -14.80 -1.09 -4.62
CA THR A 37 -14.65 -0.69 -3.22
C THR A 37 -14.21 0.78 -3.12
N THR A 38 -14.03 1.27 -1.90
CA THR A 38 -13.36 2.54 -1.65
C THR A 38 -12.01 2.29 -0.98
N LEU A 39 -11.00 3.09 -1.30
CA LEU A 39 -9.69 3.03 -0.66
C LEU A 39 -9.34 4.33 0.07
N GLY A 40 -8.85 4.17 1.31
CA GLY A 40 -8.36 5.23 2.16
C GLY A 40 -9.46 6.14 2.69
N GLY A 41 -9.08 7.12 3.53
CA GLY A 41 -10.00 8.14 4.06
C GLY A 41 -11.01 7.64 5.11
N GLN A 42 -11.06 6.33 5.39
CA GLN A 42 -11.97 5.75 6.38
C GLN A 42 -11.65 6.17 7.83
N LEU A 43 -10.37 6.39 8.15
CA LEU A 43 -9.92 6.71 9.52
C LEU A 43 -10.04 8.19 9.88
N ASP A 44 -10.06 9.10 8.90
CA ASP A 44 -10.18 10.55 9.12
C ASP A 44 -11.12 11.17 8.07
N PRO A 45 -12.44 10.93 8.18
CA PRO A 45 -13.42 11.38 7.19
C PRO A 45 -13.59 12.90 7.15
N LYS A 46 -13.09 13.63 8.16
CA LYS A 46 -13.11 15.10 8.17
C LYS A 46 -12.08 15.69 7.21
N ARG A 47 -10.98 14.97 6.96
CA ARG A 47 -9.88 15.43 6.10
C ARG A 47 -9.84 14.74 4.75
N PHE A 48 -10.34 13.51 4.66
CA PHE A 48 -10.19 12.69 3.47
C PHE A 48 -11.50 12.01 3.10
N THR A 49 -11.87 12.11 1.82
CA THR A 49 -12.96 11.33 1.25
C THR A 49 -12.42 10.02 0.70
N PRO A 50 -13.00 8.85 1.04
CA PRO A 50 -12.65 7.58 0.42
C PRO A 50 -12.72 7.65 -1.10
N LEU A 51 -11.79 6.98 -1.78
CA LEU A 51 -11.72 7.00 -3.24
C LEU A 51 -12.39 5.73 -3.80
N PRO A 52 -13.50 5.84 -4.55
CA PRO A 52 -14.09 4.69 -5.24
C PRO A 52 -13.12 4.16 -6.30
N VAL A 53 -12.95 2.84 -6.35
CA VAL A 53 -12.04 2.16 -7.27
C VAL A 53 -12.60 0.80 -7.70
N ASP A 54 -12.23 0.39 -8.91
CA ASP A 54 -12.27 -1.01 -9.33
C ASP A 54 -10.87 -1.59 -9.08
N ALA A 55 -10.76 -2.50 -8.11
CA ALA A 55 -9.48 -3.04 -7.64
C ALA A 55 -9.37 -4.53 -7.93
N TYR A 56 -8.33 -4.92 -8.66
CA TYR A 56 -8.00 -6.32 -8.89
C TYR A 56 -7.16 -6.89 -7.74
N VAL A 57 -7.58 -8.02 -7.17
CA VAL A 57 -6.91 -8.67 -6.04
C VAL A 57 -5.76 -9.55 -6.56
N LYS A 58 -4.52 -9.09 -6.35
CA LYS A 58 -3.30 -9.79 -6.80
C LYS A 58 -2.80 -10.81 -5.77
N LEU A 59 -2.93 -10.51 -4.49
CA LEU A 59 -2.44 -11.35 -3.39
C LEU A 59 -3.24 -11.06 -2.13
N LEU A 60 -3.43 -12.09 -1.30
CA LEU A 60 -3.97 -12.00 0.05
C LEU A 60 -2.94 -12.54 1.03
N SER A 61 -2.86 -11.96 2.23
CA SER A 61 -1.90 -12.29 3.27
C SER A 61 -2.55 -12.17 4.65
N ASP A 62 -2.07 -12.95 5.62
CA ASP A 62 -2.45 -12.84 7.04
C ASP A 62 -1.75 -11.67 7.77
N GLY A 63 -0.89 -10.93 7.05
CA GLY A 63 -0.21 -9.73 7.54
C GLY A 63 0.99 -9.94 8.43
N HIS A 64 1.43 -11.20 8.63
CA HIS A 64 2.60 -11.48 9.45
C HIS A 64 3.88 -11.42 8.63
N PHE A 65 4.83 -10.59 9.06
CA PHE A 65 6.15 -10.49 8.42
C PHE A 65 7.20 -9.98 9.41
N VAL A 66 8.47 -10.06 9.04
CA VAL A 66 9.59 -9.67 9.89
C VAL A 66 10.17 -8.35 9.38
N SER A 67 10.42 -7.40 10.28
CA SER A 67 11.10 -6.15 9.96
C SER A 67 12.54 -6.38 9.54
N GLU A 68 12.93 -5.83 8.39
CA GLU A 68 14.32 -5.84 7.92
C GLU A 68 15.25 -5.01 8.83
N SER A 69 14.70 -4.02 9.54
CA SER A 69 15.49 -3.12 10.39
C SER A 69 15.80 -3.74 11.76
N HIS A 70 14.84 -4.47 12.34
CA HIS A 70 14.94 -4.94 13.73
C HIS A 70 14.90 -6.47 13.88
N GLY A 71 14.50 -7.21 12.85
CA GLY A 71 14.30 -8.66 12.93
C GLY A 71 13.11 -9.08 13.79
N TRP A 72 12.23 -8.14 14.17
CA TRP A 72 11.05 -8.42 15.00
C TRP A 72 9.81 -8.70 14.13
N PRO A 73 8.90 -9.57 14.60
CA PRO A 73 7.65 -9.81 13.90
C PRO A 73 6.73 -8.58 13.99
N TRP A 74 6.15 -8.21 12.86
CA TRP A 74 5.06 -7.25 12.74
C TRP A 74 3.80 -7.95 12.24
N ASP A 75 2.68 -7.35 12.61
CA ASP A 75 1.36 -7.88 12.31
C ASP A 75 0.46 -6.77 11.76
N ALA A 76 0.31 -6.75 10.44
CA ALA A 76 -0.59 -5.85 9.71
C ALA A 76 -2.04 -6.33 9.68
N GLY A 77 -2.33 -7.51 10.26
CA GLY A 77 -3.56 -8.27 10.06
C GLY A 77 -3.81 -8.61 8.61
N ASP A 78 -4.98 -9.18 8.32
CA ASP A 78 -5.38 -9.48 6.95
C ASP A 78 -5.02 -8.31 6.03
N SER A 79 -4.38 -8.64 4.92
CA SER A 79 -3.80 -7.68 4.01
C SER A 79 -4.02 -8.15 2.58
N ALA A 80 -4.18 -7.19 1.67
CA ALA A 80 -4.44 -7.43 0.27
C ALA A 80 -3.52 -6.58 -0.60
N LEU A 81 -2.93 -7.20 -1.62
CA LEU A 81 -2.28 -6.48 -2.71
C LEU A 81 -3.32 -6.20 -3.79
N LEU A 82 -3.67 -4.93 -3.95
CA LEU A 82 -4.70 -4.47 -4.87
C LEU A 82 -4.08 -3.72 -6.05
N GLN A 83 -4.61 -3.93 -7.25
CA GLN A 83 -4.20 -3.21 -8.45
C GLN A 83 -5.35 -2.33 -8.94
N VAL A 84 -5.09 -1.04 -9.12
CA VAL A 84 -6.03 -0.05 -9.65
C VAL A 84 -5.33 0.70 -10.78
N GLY A 85 -5.58 0.31 -12.03
CA GLY A 85 -4.81 0.84 -13.17
C GLY A 85 -3.31 0.59 -12.99
N GLY A 86 -2.47 1.64 -13.12
CA GLY A 86 -1.03 1.58 -12.85
C GLY A 86 -0.64 1.62 -11.36
N ILE A 87 -1.61 1.72 -10.45
CA ILE A 87 -1.38 1.88 -9.01
C ILE A 87 -1.48 0.53 -8.30
N THR A 88 -0.40 0.11 -7.65
CA THR A 88 -0.35 -1.03 -6.74
C THR A 88 -0.50 -0.56 -5.30
N VAL A 89 -1.49 -1.09 -4.60
CA VAL A 89 -1.81 -0.73 -3.22
C VAL A 89 -1.59 -1.94 -2.32
N VAL A 90 -0.76 -1.79 -1.30
CA VAL A 90 -0.71 -2.73 -0.17
C VAL A 90 -1.71 -2.23 0.87
N ALA A 91 -2.89 -2.86 0.90
CA ALA A 91 -3.96 -2.57 1.84
C ALA A 91 -3.84 -3.46 3.07
N THR A 92 -3.86 -2.88 4.27
CA THR A 92 -3.76 -3.62 5.54
C THR A 92 -4.95 -3.33 6.44
N SER A 93 -5.36 -4.30 7.27
CA SER A 93 -6.44 -4.11 8.25
C SER A 93 -5.99 -3.40 9.52
N ARG A 94 -4.70 -3.52 9.89
CA ARG A 94 -4.06 -2.84 11.01
C ARG A 94 -2.91 -1.95 10.55
N PRO A 95 -2.62 -0.85 11.28
CA PRO A 95 -1.43 -0.08 11.04
C PRO A 95 -0.18 -0.85 11.50
N VAL A 96 0.89 -0.74 10.71
CA VAL A 96 2.25 -1.17 11.07
C VAL A 96 3.22 0.00 10.90
N SER A 97 4.41 -0.16 11.45
CA SER A 97 5.49 0.77 11.17
C SER A 97 5.86 0.72 9.68
N LEU A 98 5.95 1.89 9.03
CA LEU A 98 6.26 2.01 7.59
C LEU A 98 7.61 2.71 7.36
N TYR A 99 8.55 2.57 8.28
CA TYR A 99 9.88 3.18 8.13
C TYR A 99 10.89 2.28 7.41
N ASP A 100 10.51 1.07 7.03
CA ASP A 100 11.35 0.18 6.21
C ASP A 100 10.51 -0.47 5.09
N ARG A 101 11.16 -1.26 4.23
CA ARG A 101 10.57 -1.84 3.02
C ARG A 101 9.86 -3.16 3.30
N SER A 102 9.86 -3.64 4.53
CA SER A 102 9.41 -4.99 4.89
C SER A 102 7.97 -5.24 4.49
N LEU A 103 7.09 -4.24 4.64
CA LEU A 103 5.70 -4.38 4.22
C LEU A 103 5.60 -4.66 2.71
N PHE A 104 6.37 -3.95 1.89
CA PHE A 104 6.32 -4.12 0.43
C PHE A 104 6.89 -5.48 0.03
N TYR A 105 8.05 -5.85 0.58
CA TYR A 105 8.68 -7.14 0.30
C TYR A 105 7.81 -8.32 0.75
N ALA A 106 7.14 -8.22 1.90
CA ALA A 106 6.20 -9.25 2.37
C ALA A 106 5.02 -9.47 1.40
N HIS A 107 4.68 -8.47 0.59
CA HIS A 107 3.66 -8.56 -0.46
C HIS A 107 4.26 -8.77 -1.86
N GLY A 108 5.53 -9.20 -1.93
CA GLY A 108 6.25 -9.49 -3.17
C GLY A 108 6.53 -8.25 -4.03
N GLN A 109 6.43 -7.04 -3.46
CA GLN A 109 6.69 -5.80 -4.17
C GLN A 109 8.09 -5.28 -3.84
N ASP A 110 8.87 -5.05 -4.88
CA ASP A 110 10.17 -4.38 -4.80
C ASP A 110 9.97 -2.88 -5.13
N PRO A 111 10.11 -1.98 -4.14
CA PRO A 111 9.88 -0.55 -4.35
C PRO A 111 10.74 0.07 -5.47
N GLN A 112 11.91 -0.48 -5.78
CA GLN A 112 12.79 0.04 -6.84
C GLN A 112 12.24 -0.18 -8.24
N ARG A 113 11.20 -1.01 -8.40
CA ARG A 113 10.57 -1.31 -9.69
C ARG A 113 9.40 -0.40 -10.02
N PHE A 114 9.13 0.61 -9.19
CA PHE A 114 8.03 1.54 -9.36
C PHE A 114 8.54 2.94 -9.67
N ASP A 115 7.82 3.67 -10.53
CA ASP A 115 8.13 5.05 -10.88
C ASP A 115 7.85 6.01 -9.70
N ALA A 116 6.92 5.65 -8.82
CA ALA A 116 6.60 6.39 -7.60
C ALA A 116 6.31 5.44 -6.43
N VAL A 117 6.83 5.76 -5.23
CA VAL A 117 6.56 5.02 -3.99
C VAL A 117 6.13 6.00 -2.91
N VAL A 118 5.04 5.69 -2.21
CA VAL A 118 4.58 6.48 -1.06
C VAL A 118 5.06 5.82 0.23
N VAL A 119 5.79 6.59 1.04
CA VAL A 119 6.24 6.16 2.38
C VAL A 119 5.60 7.08 3.41
N LYS A 120 4.97 6.50 4.43
CA LYS A 120 4.26 7.25 5.49
C LYS A 120 5.05 7.24 6.80
N SER A 121 6.33 7.59 6.72
CA SER A 121 7.18 7.73 7.90
C SER A 121 8.32 8.72 7.67
N PRO A 122 8.44 9.79 8.48
CA PRO A 122 9.57 10.72 8.40
C PRO A 122 10.87 10.11 8.96
N HIS A 123 10.79 8.96 9.63
CA HIS A 123 11.94 8.29 10.27
C HIS A 123 12.58 7.21 9.38
N CYS A 124 12.17 7.13 8.12
CA CYS A 124 12.74 6.18 7.19
C CYS A 124 14.21 6.51 6.89
N GLN A 125 15.09 5.52 7.03
CA GLN A 125 16.50 5.69 6.71
C GLN A 125 16.67 5.88 5.20
N LYS A 126 17.53 6.83 4.80
CA LYS A 126 17.65 7.24 3.39
C LYS A 126 17.95 6.09 2.43
N HIS A 127 18.80 5.14 2.83
CA HIS A 127 19.16 3.98 2.01
C HIS A 127 17.97 3.05 1.67
N MET A 128 16.87 3.15 2.41
CA MET A 128 15.67 2.36 2.14
C MET A 128 14.92 2.87 0.90
N PHE A 129 14.85 4.19 0.69
CA PHE A 129 14.13 4.79 -0.45
C PHE A 129 14.84 5.97 -1.10
N ALA A 130 15.27 6.95 -0.29
CA ALA A 130 15.77 8.22 -0.80
C ALA A 130 17.08 8.11 -1.58
N ASP A 131 18.01 7.22 -1.20
CA ASP A 131 19.35 7.16 -1.82
C ASP A 131 19.32 6.69 -3.29
N TRP A 132 18.26 5.98 -3.71
CA TRP A 132 18.06 5.51 -5.08
C TRP A 132 16.90 6.21 -5.79
N ALA A 133 16.19 7.11 -5.11
CA ALA A 133 15.15 7.91 -5.72
C ALA A 133 15.77 9.06 -6.53
N ALA A 134 15.30 9.27 -7.76
CA ALA A 134 15.70 10.45 -8.55
C ALA A 134 15.22 11.77 -7.91
N GLN A 135 14.11 11.73 -7.17
CA GLN A 135 13.54 12.86 -6.46
C GLN A 135 12.75 12.40 -5.23
N MET A 136 12.87 13.12 -4.12
CA MET A 136 12.06 12.93 -2.92
C MET A 136 11.13 14.14 -2.73
N LEU A 137 9.83 13.88 -2.58
CA LEU A 137 8.80 14.90 -2.40
C LEU A 137 8.24 14.77 -0.97
N ASN A 138 8.14 15.89 -0.25
CA ASN A 138 7.60 15.97 1.11
C ASN A 138 6.35 16.85 1.16
#